data_AF-A0A3S1PJJ3-F1
#
_entry.id   AF-A0A3S1PJJ3-F1
#
_cell.length_a   1.000
_cell.length_b   1.000
_cell.length_c   1.000
_cell.angle_alpha   90.00
_cell.angle_beta   90.00
_cell.angle_gamma   90.00
#
_symmetry.space_group_name_H-M   'P 1'
#
loop_
_entity.id
_entity.type
_entity.pdbx_description
1 polymer ?
#
loop_
_entity_poly.entity_id
_entity_poly.type
_entity_poly.pdbx_seq_one_letter_code
_entity_poly.pdbx_strand_id
1 'polypeptide(L)'
;MDTAPMMLIRPSSIRAAINLFAIFVAMYFSELASFSLSIDEEVAAFRTDSSIWIAQGRWGAYLIERFLIPNPVMPLLAPAIFGAGCVAAYLLVMDIIDKHRLSIAEYACFTIFCAFPTWFFIVEFYSNIAAVGIGLAASALAIWLINKKDIPADGSRFFVAIVAGGFAISI
;
A
#
# COMPACT_ATOMS: atom_id res chain seq x y z
N MET A 1 4.00 -31.22 0.79
CA MET A 1 4.77 -29.95 0.86
C MET A 1 3.96 -28.99 1.69
N ASP A 2 4.29 -28.87 2.97
CA ASP A 2 3.57 -27.98 3.88
C ASP A 2 3.93 -26.53 3.54
N THR A 3 2.99 -25.83 2.90
CA THR A 3 3.10 -24.39 2.73
C THR A 3 3.07 -23.75 4.11
N ALA A 4 4.24 -23.34 4.61
CA ALA A 4 4.34 -22.57 5.84
C ALA A 4 3.29 -21.43 5.80
N PRO A 5 2.45 -21.27 6.83
CA PRO A 5 1.36 -20.31 6.79
C PRO A 5 1.94 -18.91 6.59
N MET A 6 1.49 -18.27 5.50
CA MET A 6 1.78 -16.88 5.13
C MET A 6 1.56 -15.99 6.35
N MET A 7 2.49 -15.08 6.65
CA MET A 7 2.41 -14.29 7.88
C MET A 7 1.09 -13.51 7.98
N LEU A 8 0.57 -12.97 6.89
CA LEU A 8 -0.74 -12.29 6.83
C LEU A 8 -1.92 -13.14 7.33
N ILE A 9 -1.85 -14.47 7.25
CA ILE A 9 -2.94 -15.39 7.60
C ILE A 9 -2.78 -15.92 9.04
N ARG A 10 -1.66 -15.62 9.72
CA ARG A 10 -1.44 -16.08 11.09
C ARG A 10 -2.24 -15.23 12.09
N PRO A 11 -2.90 -15.83 13.09
CA PRO A 11 -3.64 -15.10 14.12
C PRO A 11 -2.78 -14.07 14.88
N SER A 12 -1.49 -14.37 15.10
CA SER A 12 -0.53 -13.45 15.73
C SER A 12 -0.29 -12.18 14.92
N SER A 13 -0.48 -12.24 13.60
CA SER A 13 -0.21 -11.14 12.69
C SER A 13 -1.35 -10.16 12.59
N ILE A 14 -2.59 -10.57 12.91
CA ILE A 14 -3.73 -9.65 13.00
C ILE A 14 -3.47 -8.64 14.11
N ARG A 15 -3.01 -9.09 15.28
CA ARG A 15 -2.66 -8.19 16.39
C ARG A 15 -1.52 -7.24 15.99
N ALA A 16 -0.50 -7.76 15.30
CA ALA A 16 0.59 -6.93 14.80
C ALA A 16 0.09 -5.89 13.79
N ALA A 17 -0.74 -6.27 12.83
CA ALA A 17 -1.33 -5.38 11.84
C ALA A 17 -2.17 -4.28 12.49
N ILE A 18 -3.01 -4.63 13.49
CA ILE A 18 -3.80 -3.65 14.25
C ILE A 18 -2.88 -2.65 14.96
N ASN A 19 -1.82 -3.13 15.63
CA ASN A 19 -0.88 -2.25 16.32
C ASN A 19 -0.14 -1.31 15.34
N LEU A 20 0.31 -1.84 14.19
CA LEU A 20 0.96 -1.03 13.15
C LEU A 20 -0.01 0.01 12.58
N PHE A 21 -1.25 -0.39 12.29
CA PHE A 21 -2.27 0.55 11.81
C PHE A 21 -2.60 1.61 12.85
N ALA A 22 -2.65 1.27 14.14
CA ALA A 22 -2.82 2.24 15.22
C ALA A 22 -1.65 3.24 15.30
N ILE A 23 -0.42 2.78 15.09
CA ILE A 23 0.75 3.67 14.97
C ILE A 23 0.59 4.61 13.77
N PHE A 24 0.18 4.08 12.61
CA PHE A 24 -0.10 4.90 11.43
C PHE A 24 -1.17 5.97 11.72
N VAL A 25 -2.28 5.57 12.34
CA VAL A 25 -3.36 6.49 12.71
C VAL A 25 -2.87 7.58 13.67
N ALA A 26 -2.02 7.24 14.64
CA ALA A 26 -1.45 8.23 15.55
C ALA A 26 -0.50 9.22 14.84
N MET A 27 0.32 8.73 13.90
CA MET A 27 1.25 9.54 13.11
C MET A 27 0.54 10.49 12.13
N TYR A 28 -0.51 10.00 11.46
CA TYR A 28 -1.28 10.72 10.46
C TYR A 28 -2.63 11.19 10.99
N PHE A 29 -2.73 11.40 12.31
CA PHE A 29 -4.00 11.80 12.93
C PHE A 29 -4.51 13.12 12.36
N SER A 30 -3.62 14.09 12.08
CA SER A 30 -4.00 15.33 11.42
C SER A 30 -4.67 15.05 10.08
N GLU A 31 -4.03 14.29 9.18
CA GLU A 31 -4.60 13.94 7.87
C GLU A 31 -5.92 13.18 7.97
N LEU A 32 -6.03 12.27 8.93
CA LEU A 32 -7.25 11.50 9.14
C LEU A 32 -8.40 12.34 9.72
N ALA A 33 -8.08 13.40 10.48
CA ALA A 33 -9.05 14.24 11.19
C ALA A 33 -9.32 15.59 10.50
N SER A 34 -8.42 16.06 9.63
CA SER A 34 -8.53 17.30 8.89
C SER A 34 -8.43 17.02 7.41
N PHE A 35 -9.47 17.40 6.66
CA PHE A 35 -9.47 17.33 5.22
C PHE A 35 -9.15 18.72 4.65
N SER A 36 -7.95 18.86 4.09
CA SER A 36 -7.54 20.06 3.36
C SER A 36 -7.95 19.89 1.90
N LEU A 37 -8.93 20.68 1.45
CA LEU A 37 -9.39 20.66 0.08
C LEU A 37 -8.51 21.62 -0.74
N SER A 38 -7.66 21.07 -1.60
CA SER A 38 -6.88 21.84 -2.57
C SER A 38 -7.63 21.92 -3.92
N ILE A 39 -7.19 22.81 -4.81
CA ILE A 39 -7.79 22.98 -6.15
C ILE A 39 -7.69 21.68 -6.95
N ASP A 40 -6.59 20.94 -6.84
CA ASP A 40 -6.42 19.67 -7.55
C ASP A 40 -7.41 18.61 -7.05
N GLU A 41 -7.66 18.59 -5.73
CA GLU A 41 -8.65 17.72 -5.09
C GLU A 41 -10.08 18.11 -5.49
N GLU A 42 -10.39 19.40 -5.66
CA GLU A 42 -11.68 19.83 -6.20
C GLU A 42 -11.89 19.32 -7.62
N VAL A 43 -10.90 19.50 -8.49
CA VAL A 43 -10.96 18.99 -9.87
C VAL A 43 -11.09 17.48 -9.90
N ALA A 44 -10.37 16.77 -9.02
CA ALA A 44 -10.46 15.32 -8.88
C ALA A 44 -11.83 14.87 -8.33
N ALA A 45 -12.45 15.63 -7.42
CA ALA A 45 -13.76 15.33 -6.85
C ALA A 45 -14.88 15.32 -7.91
N PHE A 46 -14.79 16.24 -8.88
CA PHE A 46 -15.77 16.38 -9.96
C PHE A 46 -15.37 15.64 -11.25
N ARG A 47 -14.24 14.91 -11.24
CA ARG A 47 -13.78 14.15 -12.40
C ARG A 47 -14.70 12.95 -12.65
N THR A 48 -15.25 12.88 -13.85
CA THR A 48 -16.11 11.77 -14.31
C THR A 48 -15.37 10.80 -15.22
N ASP A 49 -14.28 11.24 -15.84
CA ASP A 49 -13.43 10.44 -16.72
C ASP A 49 -12.04 10.22 -16.10
N SER A 50 -11.76 8.98 -15.71
CA SER A 50 -10.48 8.58 -15.14
C SER A 50 -9.39 8.34 -16.21
N SER A 51 -9.72 8.45 -17.50
CA SER A 51 -8.79 8.23 -18.62
C SER A 51 -7.56 9.15 -18.59
N ILE A 52 -7.62 10.26 -17.85
CA ILE A 52 -6.48 11.15 -17.60
C ILE A 52 -5.26 10.41 -17.07
N TRP A 53 -5.45 9.37 -16.26
CA TRP A 53 -4.36 8.55 -15.74
C TRP A 53 -3.68 7.73 -16.83
N ILE A 54 -4.44 7.22 -17.81
CA ILE A 54 -3.88 6.52 -18.97
C ILE A 54 -3.04 7.48 -19.81
N ALA A 55 -3.51 8.71 -20.02
CA ALA A 55 -2.76 9.74 -20.74
C ALA A 55 -1.43 10.09 -20.06
N GLN A 56 -1.34 9.90 -18.74
CA GLN A 56 -0.11 10.08 -17.95
C GLN A 56 0.74 8.80 -17.85
N GLY A 57 0.36 7.70 -18.50
CA GLY A 57 1.03 6.41 -18.40
C GLY A 57 0.75 5.63 -17.11
N ARG A 58 -0.13 6.14 -16.24
CA ARG A 58 -0.48 5.61 -14.92
C ARG A 58 -1.70 4.69 -14.99
N TRP A 59 -1.62 3.64 -15.81
CA TRP A 59 -2.77 2.76 -16.04
C TRP A 59 -3.21 1.99 -14.79
N GLY A 60 -2.34 1.78 -13.81
CA GLY A 60 -2.70 1.21 -12.51
C GLY A 60 -3.63 2.14 -11.72
N ALA A 61 -3.30 3.44 -11.69
CA ALA A 61 -4.15 4.46 -11.07
C ALA A 61 -5.52 4.55 -11.76
N TYR A 62 -5.55 4.43 -13.09
CA TYR A 62 -6.81 4.32 -13.85
C TYR A 62 -7.67 3.15 -13.37
N LEU A 63 -7.11 1.94 -13.22
CA LEU A 63 -7.86 0.78 -12.77
C LEU A 63 -8.41 0.95 -11.36
N ILE A 64 -7.61 1.54 -10.45
CA ILE A 64 -8.04 1.81 -9.08
C ILE A 64 -9.18 2.82 -9.07
N GLU A 65 -9.02 3.96 -9.73
CA GLU A 65 -10.06 4.99 -9.75
C GLU A 65 -11.33 4.49 -10.45
N ARG A 66 -11.19 3.76 -11.55
CA ARG A 66 -12.36 3.28 -12.32
C ARG A 66 -13.16 2.21 -11.59
N PHE A 67 -12.50 1.27 -10.91
CA PHE A 67 -13.15 0.05 -10.41
C PHE A 67 -13.19 -0.08 -8.89
N LEU A 68 -12.27 0.54 -8.16
CA LEU A 68 -12.15 0.37 -6.71
C LEU A 68 -12.57 1.62 -5.94
N ILE A 69 -12.11 2.80 -6.38
CA ILE A 69 -12.31 4.07 -5.69
C ILE A 69 -12.73 5.16 -6.70
N PRO A 70 -14.01 5.16 -7.15
CA PRO A 70 -14.51 6.16 -8.10
C PRO A 70 -14.40 7.60 -7.64
N ASN A 71 -14.32 7.82 -6.32
CA ASN A 71 -14.06 9.14 -5.74
C ASN A 71 -12.77 9.07 -4.90
N PRO A 72 -11.61 9.40 -5.47
CA PRO A 72 -10.33 9.18 -4.82
C PRO A 72 -10.05 10.18 -3.70
N VAL A 73 -10.79 11.30 -3.61
CA VAL A 73 -10.59 12.34 -2.60
C VAL A 73 -11.45 12.14 -1.34
N MET A 74 -11.94 10.93 -1.10
CA MET A 74 -12.75 10.65 0.08
C MET A 74 -11.94 10.85 1.36
N PRO A 75 -12.38 11.74 2.26
CA PRO A 75 -11.75 11.92 3.56
C PRO A 75 -11.84 10.59 4.32
N LEU A 76 -10.84 10.32 5.15
CA LEU A 76 -10.64 9.06 5.88
C LEU A 76 -10.34 7.84 5.00
N LEU A 77 -11.12 7.56 3.94
CA LEU A 77 -10.99 6.34 3.14
C LEU A 77 -9.64 6.28 2.42
N ALA A 78 -9.26 7.33 1.69
CA ALA A 78 -8.02 7.32 0.92
C ALA A 78 -6.78 7.22 1.84
N PRO A 79 -6.66 7.99 2.95
CA PRO A 79 -5.59 7.80 3.92
C PRO A 79 -5.63 6.44 4.63
N ALA A 80 -6.80 5.88 4.91
CA ALA A 80 -6.91 4.55 5.52
C ALA A 80 -6.42 3.44 4.58
N ILE A 81 -6.73 3.53 3.28
CA ILE A 81 -6.20 2.60 2.27
C ILE A 81 -4.68 2.75 2.15
N PHE A 82 -4.17 3.99 2.16
CA PHE A 82 -2.73 4.24 2.20
C PHE A 82 -2.07 3.57 3.42
N GLY A 83 -2.61 3.79 4.62
CA GLY A 83 -2.13 3.17 5.84
C GLY A 83 -2.20 1.64 5.82
N ALA A 84 -3.28 1.06 5.30
CA ALA A 84 -3.40 -0.39 5.14
C ALA A 84 -2.35 -0.93 4.16
N GLY A 85 -2.06 -0.21 3.07
CA GLY A 85 -0.98 -0.51 2.14
C GLY A 85 0.40 -0.49 2.79
N CYS A 86 0.69 0.55 3.58
CA CYS A 86 1.91 0.65 4.39
C CYS A 86 2.08 -0.53 5.35
N VAL A 87 1.03 -0.92 6.07
CA VAL A 87 1.06 -2.07 6.99
C VAL A 87 1.28 -3.37 6.22
N ALA A 88 0.55 -3.59 5.12
CA ALA A 88 0.70 -4.80 4.31
C ALA A 88 2.10 -4.93 3.73
N ALA A 89 2.65 -3.85 3.16
CA ALA A 89 4.00 -3.81 2.64
C ALA A 89 5.05 -4.11 3.72
N TYR A 90 4.92 -3.47 4.89
CA TYR A 90 5.85 -3.68 5.99
C TYR A 90 5.83 -5.13 6.49
N LEU A 91 4.65 -5.73 6.66
CA LEU A 91 4.53 -7.13 7.07
C LEU A 91 5.11 -8.09 6.02
N LEU A 92 4.90 -7.84 4.73
CA LEU A 92 5.52 -8.64 3.67
C LEU A 92 7.05 -8.55 3.71
N VAL A 93 7.61 -7.36 3.95
CA VAL A 93 9.06 -7.18 4.13
C VAL A 93 9.57 -7.91 5.37
N MET A 94 8.84 -7.87 6.49
CA MET A 94 9.21 -8.63 7.69
C MET A 94 9.21 -10.14 7.43
N ASP A 95 8.25 -10.65 6.64
CA ASP A 95 8.22 -12.07 6.26
C ASP A 95 9.35 -12.43 5.30
N ILE A 96 9.74 -11.53 4.39
CA ILE A 96 10.91 -11.70 3.48
C ILE A 96 12.20 -11.95 4.25
N ILE A 97 12.38 -11.25 5.39
CA ILE A 97 13.58 -11.37 6.24
C ILE A 97 13.40 -12.39 7.38
N ASP A 98 12.43 -13.30 7.26
CA ASP A 98 12.10 -14.35 8.23
C ASP A 98 11.78 -13.83 9.65
N LYS A 99 11.31 -12.58 9.76
CA LYS A 99 10.95 -11.94 11.02
C LYS A 99 9.46 -12.05 11.32
N HIS A 100 9.09 -13.16 11.95
CA HIS A 100 7.68 -13.47 12.22
C HIS A 100 7.12 -12.92 13.55
N ARG A 101 7.94 -12.24 14.36
CA ARG A 101 7.53 -11.62 15.63
C ARG A 101 8.10 -10.21 15.71
N LEU A 102 7.22 -9.24 15.94
CA LEU A 102 7.59 -7.84 16.10
C LEU A 102 7.86 -7.55 17.57
N SER A 103 9.09 -7.16 17.87
CA SER A 103 9.46 -6.52 19.13
C SER A 103 9.29 -5.01 19.00
N ILE A 104 9.62 -4.28 20.08
CA ILE A 104 9.57 -2.82 20.11
C ILE A 104 10.45 -2.21 18.99
N ALA A 105 11.58 -2.86 18.65
CA ALA A 105 12.46 -2.39 17.59
C ALA A 105 11.76 -2.36 16.23
N GLU A 106 11.02 -3.42 15.87
CA GLU A 106 10.29 -3.47 14.60
C GLU A 106 9.12 -2.48 14.57
N TYR A 107 8.41 -2.27 15.68
CA TYR A 107 7.41 -1.20 15.76
C TYR A 107 8.04 0.19 15.58
N ALA A 108 9.21 0.44 16.16
CA ALA A 108 9.95 1.69 15.96
C ALA A 108 10.41 1.86 14.50
N CYS A 109 10.87 0.78 13.85
CA CYS A 109 11.19 0.80 12.42
C CYS A 109 9.97 1.15 11.57
N PHE A 110 8.77 0.67 11.92
CA PHE A 110 7.56 1.08 11.23
C PHE A 110 7.22 2.56 11.43
N THR A 111 7.44 3.11 12.62
CA THR A 111 7.31 4.55 12.87
C THR A 111 8.28 5.35 12.01
N ILE A 112 9.54 4.93 11.93
CA ILE A 112 10.55 5.58 11.07
C ILE A 112 10.14 5.48 9.60
N PHE A 113 9.66 4.31 9.18
CA PHE A 113 9.14 4.10 7.83
C PHE A 113 8.00 5.07 7.52
N CYS A 114 7.01 5.21 8.40
CA CYS A 114 5.91 6.18 8.24
C CYS A 114 6.40 7.62 8.31
N ALA A 115 7.42 7.92 9.12
CA ALA A 115 7.96 9.26 9.25
C ALA A 115 8.81 9.72 8.05
N PHE A 116 9.00 8.86 7.03
CA PHE A 116 9.84 9.18 5.90
C PHE A 116 9.25 10.37 5.10
N PRO A 117 10.06 11.40 4.76
CA PRO A 117 9.54 12.65 4.19
C PRO A 117 8.72 12.49 2.91
N THR A 118 9.02 11.47 2.09
CA THR A 118 8.26 11.16 0.88
C THR A 118 6.79 10.87 1.19
N TRP A 119 6.49 10.23 2.32
CA TRP A 119 5.11 9.95 2.71
C TRP A 119 4.39 11.19 3.18
N PHE A 120 5.05 12.07 3.94
CA PHE A 120 4.46 13.36 4.31
C PHE A 120 4.14 14.23 3.10
N PHE A 121 5.00 14.20 2.09
CA PHE A 121 4.73 14.92 0.84
C PHE A 121 3.57 14.29 0.06
N ILE A 122 3.50 12.95 -0.03
CA ILE A 122 2.48 12.30 -0.87
C ILE A 122 1.08 12.41 -0.27
N VAL A 123 0.95 12.44 1.07
CA VAL A 123 -0.37 12.51 1.73
C VAL A 123 -1.15 13.79 1.45
N GLU A 124 -0.47 14.86 1.04
CA GLU A 124 -1.10 16.09 0.57
C GLU A 124 -1.94 15.88 -0.71
N PHE A 125 -1.63 14.84 -1.49
CA PHE A 125 -2.33 14.53 -2.74
C PHE A 125 -3.37 13.43 -2.55
N TYR A 126 -4.52 13.75 -1.99
CA TYR A 126 -5.57 12.77 -1.63
C TYR A 126 -6.03 11.95 -2.83
N SER A 127 -6.05 12.55 -4.02
CA SER A 127 -6.40 11.86 -5.26
C SER A 127 -5.44 10.71 -5.63
N ASN A 128 -4.23 10.68 -5.06
CA ASN A 128 -3.19 9.70 -5.37
C ASN A 128 -2.92 8.69 -4.25
N ILE A 129 -3.14 9.04 -2.99
CA ILE A 129 -2.58 8.30 -1.84
C ILE A 129 -3.10 6.86 -1.72
N ALA A 130 -4.36 6.64 -2.06
CA ALA A 130 -4.93 5.29 -2.05
C ALA A 130 -4.25 4.40 -3.09
N ALA A 131 -4.02 4.94 -4.29
CA ALA A 131 -3.30 4.23 -5.34
C ALA A 131 -1.86 3.92 -4.93
N VAL A 132 -1.16 4.90 -4.34
CA VAL A 132 0.20 4.74 -3.82
C VAL A 132 0.27 3.64 -2.76
N GLY A 133 -0.68 3.59 -1.82
CA GLY A 133 -0.73 2.53 -0.80
C GLY A 133 -0.89 1.13 -1.40
N ILE A 134 -1.78 0.99 -2.38
CA ILE A 134 -1.99 -0.28 -3.10
C ILE A 134 -0.75 -0.65 -3.91
N GLY A 135 -0.13 0.32 -4.61
CA GLY A 135 1.11 0.12 -5.36
C GLY A 135 2.27 -0.32 -4.48
N LEU A 136 2.43 0.29 -3.31
CA LEU A 136 3.44 -0.09 -2.31
C LEU A 136 3.24 -1.54 -1.84
N ALA A 137 2.01 -1.92 -1.51
CA ALA A 137 1.69 -3.30 -1.13
C ALA A 137 1.93 -4.29 -2.28
N ALA A 138 1.57 -3.93 -3.51
CA ALA A 138 1.81 -4.74 -4.70
C ALA A 138 3.30 -4.91 -5.00
N SER A 139 4.11 -3.88 -4.79
CA SER A 139 5.57 -3.94 -4.91
C SER A 139 6.18 -4.91 -3.90
N ALA A 140 5.82 -4.78 -2.62
CA ALA A 140 6.27 -5.70 -1.58
C ALA A 140 5.80 -7.14 -1.84
N LEU A 141 4.58 -7.32 -2.37
CA LEU A 141 4.05 -8.63 -2.75
C LEU A 141 4.85 -9.25 -3.89
N ALA A 142 5.22 -8.47 -4.91
CA ALA A 142 6.03 -8.95 -6.02
C ALA A 142 7.37 -9.51 -5.53
N ILE A 143 8.06 -8.77 -4.65
CA ILE A 143 9.34 -9.21 -4.06
C ILE A 143 9.11 -10.46 -3.18
N TRP A 144 8.06 -10.45 -2.35
CA TRP A 144 7.74 -11.57 -1.46
C TRP A 144 7.49 -12.86 -2.24
N LEU A 145 6.81 -12.78 -3.38
CA LEU A 145 6.53 -13.92 -4.24
C LEU A 145 7.80 -14.52 -4.86
N ILE A 146 8.83 -13.71 -5.11
CA ILE A 146 10.10 -14.16 -5.72
C ILE A 146 11.23 -14.46 -4.73
N ASN A 147 11.06 -14.10 -3.45
CA ASN A 147 12.11 -14.21 -2.44
C ASN A 147 12.49 -15.65 -2.08
N LYS A 148 11.62 -16.63 -2.37
CA LYS A 148 11.92 -18.05 -2.09
C LYS A 148 12.86 -18.62 -3.16
N LYS A 149 13.92 -19.30 -2.71
CA LYS A 149 14.83 -20.05 -3.59
C LYS A 149 14.03 -21.10 -4.37
N ASP A 150 14.39 -21.26 -5.64
CA ASP A 150 13.80 -22.21 -6.61
C ASP A 150 12.41 -21.84 -7.15
N ILE A 151 12.29 -20.68 -7.80
CA ILE A 151 11.09 -20.33 -8.57
C ILE A 151 11.37 -20.58 -10.06
N PRO A 152 10.70 -21.57 -10.66
CA PRO A 152 10.75 -21.78 -12.11
C PRO A 152 10.23 -20.53 -12.84
N ALA A 153 10.90 -20.14 -13.93
CA ALA A 153 10.51 -18.96 -14.73
C ALA A 153 9.12 -19.12 -15.38
N ASP A 154 8.66 -20.35 -15.57
CA ASP A 154 7.33 -20.74 -16.06
C ASP A 154 6.30 -20.90 -14.93
N GLY A 155 6.69 -20.68 -13.67
CA GLY A 155 5.82 -20.81 -12.52
C GLY A 155 4.77 -19.71 -12.44
N SER A 156 3.52 -20.08 -12.13
CA SER A 156 2.42 -19.13 -11.92
C SER A 156 2.75 -18.06 -10.88
N ARG A 157 3.58 -18.36 -9.87
CA ARG A 157 4.06 -17.39 -8.87
C ARG A 157 4.93 -16.29 -9.49
N PHE A 158 5.82 -16.64 -10.40
CA PHE A 158 6.67 -15.68 -11.09
C PHE A 158 5.84 -14.74 -11.97
N PHE A 159 4.86 -15.31 -12.69
CA PHE A 159 3.91 -14.51 -13.45
C PHE A 159 3.13 -13.53 -12.58
N VAL A 160 2.59 -13.99 -11.43
CA VAL A 160 1.87 -13.10 -10.49
C VAL A 160 2.80 -12.02 -9.93
N ALA A 161 4.08 -12.32 -9.69
CA ALA A 161 5.05 -11.33 -9.24
C ALA A 161 5.31 -10.24 -10.31
N ILE A 162 5.44 -10.64 -11.59
CA ILE A 162 5.57 -9.68 -12.69
C ILE A 162 4.33 -8.81 -12.80
N VAL A 163 3.13 -9.40 -12.72
CA VAL A 163 1.87 -8.65 -12.78
C VAL A 163 1.78 -7.66 -11.61
N ALA A 164 2.09 -8.10 -10.38
CA ALA A 164 2.07 -7.25 -9.20
C ALA A 164 3.11 -6.11 -9.29
N GLY A 165 4.33 -6.41 -9.73
CA GLY A 165 5.40 -5.42 -9.90
C GLY A 165 5.10 -4.44 -11.04
N GLY A 166 4.63 -4.93 -12.18
CA GLY A 166 4.22 -4.11 -13.32
C GLY A 166 3.03 -3.21 -12.97
N PHE A 167 2.06 -3.72 -12.21
CA PHE A 167 0.99 -2.91 -11.65
C PHE A 167 1.53 -1.83 -10.72
N ALA A 168 2.42 -2.17 -9.78
CA ALA A 168 3.00 -1.20 -8.84
C ALA A 168 3.76 -0.07 -9.55
N ILE A 169 4.48 -0.36 -10.62
CA ILE A 169 5.21 0.65 -11.43
C ILE A 169 4.23 1.55 -12.22
N SER A 170 3.02 1.06 -12.50
CA SER A 170 1.99 1.79 -13.24
C SER A 170 1.09 2.68 -12.37
N ILE A 171 1.34 2.72 -11.07
CA ILE A 171 0.69 3.61 -10.11
C ILE A 171 1.39 4.96 -10.12
#